data_AF-C3Z2J9-F1
#
_entry.id   AF-C3Z2J9-F1
#
_cell.length_a   1.000
_cell.length_b   1.000
_cell.length_c   1.000
_cell.angle_alpha   90.00
_cell.angle_beta   90.00
_cell.angle_gamma   90.00
#
_symmetry.space_group_name_H-M   'P 1'
#
loop_
_entity.id
_entity.type
_entity.pdbx_description
1 polymer ?
#
loop_
_entity_poly.entity_id
_entity_poly.type
_entity_poly.pdbx_seq_one_letter_code
_entity_poly.pdbx_strand_id
1 'polypeptide(L)'
;FHEYDSGQKGYLNREDVKVATVSLFGYKPSKSESNASCSITGSFPNQTILELDPFIQVMSSKMAAQDKDEEIRQVFLAFDTHCRGFLTLDDLLRACSLVAPHIPTHRMEAAFR
;
A
#
# COMPACT_ATOMS: atom_id res chain seq x y z
N PHE A 1 3.08 -11.80 12.21
CA PHE A 1 4.29 -12.59 11.92
C PHE A 1 3.95 -14.04 11.65
N HIS A 2 3.43 -14.80 12.63
CA HIS A 2 3.14 -16.23 12.47
C HIS A 2 2.18 -16.55 11.31
N GLU A 3 1.20 -15.66 11.05
CA GLU A 3 0.31 -15.78 9.89
C GLU A 3 1.03 -15.72 8.53
N TYR A 4 2.20 -15.10 8.49
CA TYR A 4 3.01 -14.91 7.28
C TYR A 4 4.18 -15.90 7.19
N ASP A 5 4.52 -16.59 8.28
CA ASP A 5 5.60 -17.58 8.33
C ASP A 5 5.14 -18.89 7.70
N SER A 6 5.20 -18.94 6.36
CA SER A 6 4.83 -20.13 5.60
C SER A 6 5.72 -21.31 5.98
N GLY A 7 5.12 -22.34 6.58
CA GLY A 7 5.81 -23.52 7.07
C GLY A 7 6.32 -23.42 8.52
N GLN A 8 5.97 -22.37 9.27
CA GLN A 8 6.34 -22.20 10.70
C GLN A 8 7.85 -22.35 10.94
N LYS A 9 8.66 -21.71 10.09
CA LYS A 9 10.12 -21.85 10.09
C LYS A 9 10.79 -21.06 11.22
N GLY A 10 10.05 -20.13 11.85
CA GLY A 10 10.58 -19.17 12.82
C GLY A 10 11.17 -17.91 12.18
N TYR A 11 11.11 -17.78 10.86
CA TYR A 11 11.61 -16.62 10.11
C TYR A 11 10.79 -16.38 8.85
N LEU A 12 10.72 -15.13 8.41
CA LEU A 12 10.12 -14.76 7.13
C LEU A 12 11.19 -14.67 6.05
N ASN A 13 10.98 -15.35 4.93
CA ASN A 13 11.79 -15.12 3.73
C ASN A 13 11.26 -13.90 2.96
N ARG A 14 11.91 -13.59 1.84
CA ARG A 14 11.53 -12.45 0.99
C ARG A 14 10.07 -12.50 0.51
N GLU A 15 9.55 -13.70 0.21
CA GLU A 15 8.17 -13.89 -0.25
C GLU A 15 7.18 -13.66 0.88
N ASP A 16 7.47 -14.20 2.07
CA ASP A 16 6.66 -14.00 3.28
C ASP A 16 6.58 -12.50 3.66
N VAL A 17 7.70 -11.76 3.57
CA VAL A 17 7.74 -10.31 3.84
C VAL A 17 6.90 -9.53 2.82
N LYS A 18 6.87 -9.95 1.55
CA LYS A 18 6.00 -9.32 0.55
C LYS A 18 4.53 -9.52 0.89
N VAL A 19 4.13 -10.73 1.28
CA VAL A 19 2.76 -11.05 1.69
C VAL A 19 2.38 -10.23 2.92
N ALA A 20 3.26 -10.16 3.92
CA ALA A 20 3.04 -9.36 5.11
C ALA A 20 2.86 -7.87 4.77
N THR A 21 3.65 -7.32 3.84
CA THR A 21 3.55 -5.92 3.45
C THR A 21 2.25 -5.62 2.72
N VAL A 22 1.83 -6.48 1.79
CA VAL A 22 0.55 -6.34 1.09
C VAL A 22 -0.62 -6.40 2.10
N SER A 23 -0.55 -7.32 3.05
CA SER A 23 -1.59 -7.50 4.07
C SER A 23 -1.68 -6.31 5.03
N LEU A 24 -0.54 -5.78 5.49
CA LEU A 24 -0.49 -4.70 6.48
C LEU A 24 -0.72 -3.31 5.88
N PHE A 25 -0.25 -3.06 4.66
CA PHE A 25 -0.20 -1.71 4.07
C PHE A 25 -0.96 -1.58 2.75
N GLY A 26 -1.50 -2.67 2.20
CA GLY A 26 -2.32 -2.62 0.98
C GLY A 26 -1.54 -2.41 -0.32
N TYR A 27 -0.20 -2.38 -0.30
CA TYR A 27 0.62 -2.22 -1.51
C TYR A 27 1.65 -3.34 -1.68
N LYS A 28 2.06 -3.56 -2.93
CA LYS A 28 3.11 -4.50 -3.28
C LYS A 28 4.48 -3.82 -3.11
N PRO A 29 5.35 -4.28 -2.19
CA PRO A 29 6.66 -3.67 -2.00
C PRO A 29 7.54 -3.82 -3.24
N SER A 30 8.40 -2.83 -3.46
CA SER A 30 9.40 -2.86 -4.51
C SER A 30 10.55 -3.84 -4.20
N LYS A 31 11.35 -4.20 -5.21
CA LYS A 31 12.52 -5.09 -5.01
C LYS A 31 13.51 -4.53 -3.99
N SER A 32 13.77 -3.21 -4.03
CA SER A 32 14.69 -2.52 -3.11
C SER A 32 14.14 -2.48 -1.70
N GLU A 33 12.84 -2.26 -1.54
CA GLU A 33 12.17 -2.20 -0.24
C GLU A 33 12.11 -3.57 0.43
N SER A 34 11.74 -4.63 -0.31
CA SER A 34 11.80 -6.00 0.21
C SER A 34 13.23 -6.37 0.61
N ASN A 35 14.24 -5.86 -0.10
CA ASN A 35 15.63 -6.09 0.29
C ASN A 35 15.98 -5.31 1.56
N ALA A 36 15.66 -4.02 1.65
CA ALA A 36 15.96 -3.19 2.80
C ALA A 36 15.33 -3.71 4.11
N SER A 37 14.09 -4.18 4.06
CA SER A 37 13.41 -4.78 5.22
C SER A 37 14.05 -6.09 5.70
N CYS A 38 14.83 -6.74 4.83
CA CYS A 38 15.31 -8.10 4.99
C CYS A 38 16.86 -8.14 5.11
N SER A 39 17.54 -7.03 4.76
CA SER A 39 18.96 -6.75 5.09
C SER A 39 19.22 -6.64 6.58
N ILE A 40 18.17 -6.61 7.40
CA ILE A 40 18.24 -6.66 8.85
C ILE A 40 18.14 -8.14 9.22
N THR A 41 19.28 -8.71 9.61
CA THR A 41 19.46 -9.99 10.33
C THR A 41 19.27 -11.31 9.58
N GLY A 42 20.39 -12.01 9.33
CA GLY A 42 20.43 -13.46 9.16
C GLY A 42 21.83 -13.98 9.47
N SER A 43 21.94 -14.98 10.35
CA SER A 43 23.20 -15.70 10.65
C SER A 43 23.66 -16.62 9.50
N PHE A 44 22.85 -16.76 8.45
CA PHE A 44 23.14 -17.63 7.32
C PHE A 44 23.69 -16.82 6.13
N PRO A 45 24.92 -17.10 5.66
CA PRO A 45 25.44 -16.45 4.48
C PRO A 45 24.55 -16.81 3.28
N ASN A 46 24.07 -15.79 2.56
CA ASN A 46 23.26 -15.84 1.34
C ASN A 46 21.74 -16.07 1.48
N GLN A 47 21.17 -16.01 2.69
CA GLN A 47 19.72 -16.10 2.84
C GLN A 47 19.17 -14.86 3.57
N THR A 48 18.38 -14.07 2.83
CA THR A 48 17.68 -12.90 3.37
C THR A 48 16.47 -13.40 4.16
N ILE A 49 16.64 -13.55 5.47
CA ILE A 49 15.62 -13.99 6.42
C ILE A 49 15.29 -12.84 7.37
N LEU A 50 14.11 -12.85 7.98
CA LEU A 50 13.68 -11.84 8.93
C LEU A 50 12.98 -12.49 10.13
N GLU A 51 13.59 -12.37 11.30
CA GLU A 51 13.06 -12.92 12.56
C GLU A 51 11.97 -12.02 13.17
N LEU A 52 11.32 -12.50 14.23
CA LEU A 52 10.16 -11.85 14.83
C LEU A 52 10.43 -10.41 15.31
N ASP A 53 11.47 -10.21 16.12
CA ASP A 53 11.74 -8.89 16.71
C ASP A 53 12.14 -7.85 15.65
N PRO A 54 13.06 -8.15 14.70
CA PRO A 54 13.33 -7.28 13.57
C PRO A 54 12.10 -6.98 12.72
N PHE A 55 11.24 -7.97 12.48
CA PHE A 55 9.98 -7.77 11.76
C PHE A 55 9.07 -6.77 12.48
N ILE A 56 8.87 -6.94 13.79
CA ILE A 56 8.05 -6.03 14.59
C ILE A 56 8.65 -4.61 14.53
N GLN A 57 9.96 -4.46 14.73
CA GLN A 57 10.61 -3.16 14.69
C GLN A 57 10.39 -2.44 13.35
N VAL A 58 10.63 -3.14 12.23
CA VAL A 58 10.48 -2.56 10.88
C VAL A 58 9.02 -2.23 10.58
N MET A 59 8.11 -3.17 10.83
CA MET A 59 6.70 -2.99 10.48
C MET A 59 6.01 -1.97 11.38
N SER A 60 6.24 -1.98 12.69
CA SER A 60 5.68 -0.99 13.61
C SER A 60 6.20 0.42 13.31
N SER A 61 7.49 0.57 12.97
CA SER A 61 8.04 1.87 12.55
C SER A 61 7.37 2.37 11.26
N LYS A 62 7.19 1.49 10.27
CA LYS A 62 6.45 1.83 9.04
C LYS A 62 5.00 2.20 9.31
N MET A 63 4.30 1.44 10.16
CA MET A 63 2.90 1.73 10.53
C MET A 63 2.78 3.09 11.23
N ALA A 64 3.73 3.44 12.10
CA ALA A 64 3.75 4.74 12.76
C ALA A 64 4.05 5.90 11.80
N ALA A 65 4.84 5.65 10.76
CA ALA A 65 5.17 6.63 9.73
C ALA A 65 4.14 6.71 8.58
N GLN A 66 3.12 5.84 8.58
CA GLN A 66 2.12 5.80 7.53
C GLN A 66 1.28 7.08 7.54
N ASP A 67 1.27 7.78 6.42
CA ASP A 67 0.35 8.89 6.20
C ASP A 67 -1.07 8.34 5.99
N LYS A 68 -1.97 8.74 6.89
CA LYS A 68 -3.38 8.31 6.88
C LYS A 68 -4.15 8.94 5.73
N ASP A 69 -3.67 10.07 5.23
CA ASP A 69 -4.32 10.82 4.15
C ASP A 69 -3.74 10.47 2.78
N GLU A 70 -2.72 9.59 2.70
CA GLU A 70 -2.07 9.22 1.44
C GLU A 70 -3.06 8.60 0.46
N GLU A 71 -3.97 7.72 0.93
CA GLU A 71 -5.00 7.14 0.07
C GLU A 71 -5.92 8.22 -0.50
N ILE A 72 -6.38 9.15 0.34
CA ILE A 72 -7.24 10.27 -0.07
C ILE A 72 -6.49 11.15 -1.08
N ARG A 73 -5.20 11.41 -0.85
CA ARG A 73 -4.35 12.21 -1.73
C ARG A 73 -4.14 11.54 -3.09
N GLN A 74 -3.87 10.23 -3.11
CA GLN A 74 -3.71 9.48 -4.35
C GLN A 74 -5.01 9.42 -5.15
N VAL A 75 -6.15 9.19 -4.50
CA VAL A 75 -7.47 9.22 -5.15
C VAL A 75 -7.74 10.61 -5.73
N PHE A 76 -7.48 11.68 -4.97
CA PHE A 76 -7.66 13.04 -5.45
C PHE A 76 -6.79 13.33 -6.68
N LEU A 77 -5.51 12.96 -6.64
CA LEU A 77 -4.58 13.15 -7.76
C LEU A 77 -4.98 12.35 -9.01
N ALA A 78 -5.59 11.17 -8.84
CA ALA A 78 -6.10 10.39 -9.96
C ALA A 78 -7.29 11.08 -10.66
N PHE A 79 -8.06 11.89 -9.93
CA PHE A 79 -9.18 12.68 -10.50
C PHE A 79 -8.71 14.04 -11.04
N ASP A 80 -7.73 14.69 -10.39
CA ASP A 80 -7.19 16.00 -10.82
C ASP A 80 -6.15 15.85 -11.94
N THR A 81 -6.58 15.37 -13.11
CA THR A 81 -5.68 15.08 -14.24
C THR A 81 -4.96 16.31 -14.79
N HIS A 82 -5.41 17.52 -14.41
CA HIS A 82 -4.82 18.79 -14.83
C HIS A 82 -3.94 19.42 -13.74
N CYS A 83 -3.79 18.76 -12.59
CA CYS A 83 -2.97 19.22 -11.46
C CYS A 83 -3.34 20.64 -10.98
N ARG A 84 -4.63 20.95 -10.91
CA ARG A 84 -5.13 22.27 -10.46
C ARG A 84 -5.15 22.44 -8.95
N GLY A 85 -5.13 21.34 -8.21
CA GLY A 85 -5.34 21.33 -6.76
C GLY A 85 -6.81 21.42 -6.34
N PHE A 86 -7.74 21.31 -7.30
CA PHE A 86 -9.18 21.19 -7.04
C PHE A 86 -9.85 20.36 -8.14
N LEU A 87 -10.89 19.61 -7.76
CA LEU A 87 -11.72 18.89 -8.71
C LEU A 87 -12.85 19.79 -9.21
N THR A 88 -13.20 19.64 -10.48
CA THR A 88 -14.41 20.19 -11.10
C THR A 88 -15.43 19.08 -11.34
N LEU A 89 -16.68 19.47 -11.58
CA LEU A 89 -17.71 18.50 -11.97
C LEU A 89 -17.29 17.70 -13.20
N ASP A 90 -16.61 18.33 -14.16
CA ASP A 90 -16.10 17.64 -15.35
C ASP A 90 -15.06 16.57 -15.01
N ASP A 91 -14.13 16.85 -14.07
CA ASP A 91 -13.15 15.85 -13.63
C ASP A 91 -13.85 14.63 -12.99
N LEU A 92 -14.85 14.88 -12.13
CA LEU A 92 -15.67 13.84 -11.50
C LEU A 92 -16.40 12.99 -12.55
N LEU A 93 -17.13 13.63 -13.46
CA LEU A 93 -17.89 12.93 -14.50
C LEU A 93 -17.00 12.11 -15.42
N ARG A 94 -15.84 12.68 -15.80
CA ARG A 94 -14.88 12.00 -16.68
C ARG A 94 -14.27 10.78 -15.97
N ALA A 95 -13.80 10.93 -14.73
CA ALA A 95 -13.25 9.81 -13.96
C ALA A 95 -14.30 8.71 -13.75
N CYS A 96 -15.51 9.06 -13.32
CA CYS A 96 -16.58 8.09 -13.10
C CYS A 96 -17.07 7.42 -14.39
N SER A 97 -17.00 8.08 -15.55
CA SER A 97 -17.31 7.43 -16.84
C SER A 97 -16.39 6.23 -17.13
N LEU A 98 -15.16 6.24 -16.59
CA LEU A 98 -14.18 5.17 -16.76
C LEU A 98 -14.32 4.07 -15.69
N VAL A 99 -14.47 4.45 -14.42
CA VAL A 99 -14.40 3.51 -13.29
C VAL A 99 -15.76 3.12 -12.71
N ALA A 100 -16.80 3.92 -12.93
CA ALA A 100 -18.14 3.72 -12.37
C ALA A 100 -19.26 4.12 -13.36
N PRO A 101 -19.27 3.60 -14.60
CA PRO A 101 -20.21 4.02 -15.66
C PRO A 101 -21.68 3.73 -15.35
N HIS A 102 -21.94 2.90 -14.32
CA HIS A 102 -23.28 2.55 -13.86
C HIS A 102 -23.88 3.59 -12.89
N ILE A 103 -23.07 4.53 -12.39
CA ILE A 103 -23.57 5.61 -11.53
C ILE A 103 -24.20 6.68 -12.42
N PRO A 104 -25.49 7.01 -12.24
CA PRO A 104 -26.15 8.04 -13.06
C PRO A 104 -25.57 9.44 -12.81
N THR A 105 -25.45 10.23 -13.88
CA THR A 105 -24.93 11.60 -13.86
C THR A 105 -25.59 12.49 -12.79
N HIS A 106 -26.92 12.45 -12.66
CA HIS A 106 -27.63 13.26 -11.67
C HIS A 106 -27.20 12.97 -10.22
N ARG A 107 -26.76 11.74 -9.91
CA ARG A 107 -26.25 11.40 -8.56
C ARG A 107 -24.87 11.98 -8.33
N MET A 108 -24.03 12.02 -9.36
CA MET A 108 -22.70 12.63 -9.30
C MET A 108 -22.80 14.15 -9.18
N GLU A 109 -23.68 14.78 -9.95
CA GLU A 109 -23.97 16.21 -9.86
C GLU A 109 -24.50 16.60 -8.48
N ALA A 110 -25.38 15.78 -7.88
CA ALA A 110 -25.90 16.00 -6.54
C ALA A 110 -24.82 15.83 -5.45
N ALA A 111 -23.90 14.86 -5.62
CA ALA A 111 -22.80 14.64 -4.67
C ALA A 111 -21.70 15.72 -4.75
N PHE A 112 -21.60 16.42 -5.87
CA PHE A 112 -20.61 17.48 -6.08
C PHE A 112 -21.05 18.85 -5.55
N ARG A 113 -22.35 19.03 -5.28
CA ARG A 113 -22.90 20.25 -4.66
C ARG A 113 -22.81 20.20 -3.14
#